data_AF-A0AA88VT20-F1
#
_entry.id   AF-A0AA88VT20-F1
#
_cell.length_a   1.000
_cell.length_b   1.000
_cell.length_c   1.000
_cell.angle_alpha   90.00
_cell.angle_beta   90.00
_cell.angle_gamma   90.00
#
_symmetry.space_group_name_H-M   'P 1'
#
loop_
_entity.id
_entity.type
_entity.pdbx_description
1 polymer ?
#
loop_
_entity_poly.entity_id
_entity_poly.type
_entity_poly.pdbx_seq_one_letter_code
_entity_poly.pdbx_strand_id
1 'polypeptide(L)'
;QYQLIPFFSNFRPTRKNELHQVALQASSIEDLIEVIRTSQSIMCKQWSDAMHAFHEKFDSLSTLIIDHGMDTTPQEEFLILLGGARTSPPVHQFLVNSLGEAGLKRVAKLVSAAGKEIQLIVLDHLQPAAEMIGFRMGELRGLSKWRSRFQGIGLDEKLIDNATEKSGMLLIQVERFMKVLSSAVQQFSNFFNWLLKSVKLLMSEPSDQLLPFSSELVVVFLKFLYDQDPIRELLEFSEADQCIAAGMETMQIVRELAHFGGFVDCEYLQRTLAKDIKEAFEMPFTTISKKIYCKNLLPLFPIASSAKSPSPIDPASISYYKEASLVGPTIQMCQQIDYVAFRIPDDSFSNFANSIGIVRGFMHQVDSLKKGYTTLEAVLLCVPDGYHCVDLSLYKESQIVLLLNETSTTSESSGNACMMIVQGNDLPFVSLARSTSLSCWKLHELKDSVVYLQMENEKVRGIPHTVVAPLAVSASRGVACVLAARKRALVYILEEDEDEISDAE
;
A
#
# COMPACT_ATOMS: atom_id res chain seq x y z
N GLN A 1 30.05 14.05 -18.58
CA GLN A 1 29.41 13.15 -17.59
C GLN A 1 29.26 11.78 -18.25
N TYR A 2 29.25 10.66 -17.51
CA TYR A 2 29.00 9.34 -18.10
C TYR A 2 27.63 8.84 -17.67
N GLN A 3 26.93 8.10 -18.53
CA GLN A 3 25.78 7.32 -18.09
C GLN A 3 26.29 6.08 -17.34
N LEU A 4 25.77 5.88 -16.12
CA LEU A 4 26.17 4.80 -15.23
C LEU A 4 24.98 3.88 -15.00
N ILE A 5 25.21 2.57 -15.09
CA ILE A 5 24.26 1.57 -14.58
C ILE A 5 24.76 1.08 -13.22
N PRO A 6 24.04 1.35 -12.11
CA PRO A 6 24.39 0.85 -10.79
C PRO A 6 24.02 -0.63 -10.66
N PHE A 7 24.97 -1.46 -10.21
CA PHE A 7 24.72 -2.87 -9.94
C PHE A 7 24.75 -3.17 -8.44
N PHE A 8 23.60 -3.59 -7.93
CA PHE A 8 23.45 -4.04 -6.56
C PHE A 8 23.53 -5.56 -6.51
N SER A 9 24.64 -6.09 -6.00
CA SER A 9 24.85 -7.54 -5.94
C SER A 9 24.91 -8.01 -4.50
N ASN A 10 23.85 -7.84 -3.70
CA ASN A 10 23.88 -8.32 -2.31
C ASN A 10 22.59 -8.89 -1.74
N PHE A 11 21.53 -8.99 -2.52
CA PHE A 11 20.42 -9.81 -2.08
C PHE A 11 20.74 -11.28 -2.38
N ARG A 12 21.54 -11.90 -1.50
CA ARG A 12 21.78 -13.34 -1.56
C ARG A 12 20.43 -14.07 -1.61
N PRO A 13 20.25 -15.04 -2.53
CA PRO A 13 19.15 -15.99 -2.46
C PRO A 13 19.09 -16.80 -1.16
N THR A 14 20.18 -16.80 -0.37
CA THR A 14 20.34 -17.63 0.84
C THR A 14 19.32 -17.34 1.94
N ARG A 15 18.62 -16.20 1.91
CA ARG A 15 17.55 -15.89 2.86
C ARG A 15 16.22 -15.47 2.23
N LYS A 16 16.00 -15.86 0.96
CA LYS A 16 14.79 -15.51 0.20
C LYS A 16 13.52 -15.96 0.92
N ASN A 17 13.54 -17.14 1.53
CA ASN A 17 12.38 -17.72 2.20
C ASN A 17 12.06 -16.97 3.49
N GLU A 18 13.07 -16.60 4.28
CA GLU A 18 12.93 -15.83 5.52
C GLU A 18 12.37 -14.44 5.23
N LEU A 19 12.88 -13.79 4.19
CA LEU A 19 12.41 -12.48 3.76
C LEU A 19 11.00 -12.52 3.20
N HIS A 20 10.68 -13.54 2.41
CA HIS A 20 9.32 -13.76 1.93
C HIS A 20 8.34 -14.00 3.09
N GLN A 21 8.72 -14.80 4.09
CA GLN A 21 7.90 -15.04 5.28
C GLN A 21 7.62 -13.76 6.07
N VAL A 22 8.65 -12.97 6.36
CA VAL A 22 8.48 -11.69 7.09
C VAL A 22 7.69 -10.68 6.27
N ALA A 23 7.93 -10.58 4.96
CA ALA A 23 7.19 -9.67 4.08
C ALA A 23 5.71 -10.05 3.99
N LEU A 24 5.39 -11.34 3.91
CA LEU A 24 4.02 -11.83 3.88
C LEU A 24 3.26 -11.47 5.18
N GLN A 25 3.90 -11.66 6.34
CA GLN A 25 3.30 -11.28 7.63
C GLN A 25 3.14 -9.77 7.77
N ALA A 26 4.13 -8.98 7.35
CA ALA A 26 4.05 -7.52 7.38
C ALA A 26 2.91 -6.99 6.48
N SER A 27 2.82 -7.48 5.24
CA SER A 27 1.74 -7.11 4.31
C SER A 27 0.36 -7.46 4.88
N SER A 28 0.22 -8.66 5.45
CA SER A 28 -1.04 -9.06 6.08
C SER A 28 -1.40 -8.17 7.27
N ILE A 29 -0.44 -7.73 8.06
CA ILE A 29 -0.69 -6.83 9.19
C ILE A 29 -1.07 -5.44 8.70
N GLU A 30 -0.44 -4.94 7.64
CA GLU A 30 -0.78 -3.65 7.02
C GLU A 30 -2.23 -3.64 6.51
N ASP A 31 -2.64 -4.69 5.79
CA ASP A 31 -4.02 -4.85 5.33
C ASP A 31 -5.03 -4.84 6.49
N LEU A 32 -4.72 -5.53 7.60
CA LEU A 32 -5.57 -5.59 8.79
C LEU A 32 -5.65 -4.25 9.53
N ILE A 33 -4.56 -3.48 9.57
CA ILE A 33 -4.58 -2.13 10.15
C ILE A 33 -5.51 -1.24 9.33
N GLU A 34 -5.53 -1.40 8.00
CA GLU A 34 -6.44 -0.64 7.15
C GLU A 34 -7.91 -0.99 7.39
N VAL A 35 -8.21 -2.27 7.66
CA VAL A 35 -9.54 -2.69 8.13
C VAL A 35 -9.89 -1.96 9.43
N ILE A 36 -9.00 -1.92 10.42
CA ILE A 36 -9.22 -1.22 11.69
C ILE A 36 -9.50 0.28 11.49
N ARG A 37 -8.70 0.97 10.67
CA ARG A 37 -8.90 2.40 10.37
C ARG A 37 -10.23 2.66 9.69
N THR A 38 -10.59 1.81 8.73
CA THR A 38 -11.85 1.92 8.00
C THR A 38 -13.04 1.70 8.93
N SER A 39 -12.99 0.64 9.75
CA SER A 39 -14.02 0.37 10.76
C SER A 39 -14.18 1.53 11.73
N GLN A 40 -13.07 2.11 12.21
CA GLN A 40 -13.10 3.28 13.08
C GLN A 40 -13.80 4.46 12.42
N SER A 41 -13.40 4.84 11.20
CA SER A 41 -14.00 5.96 10.47
C SER A 41 -15.53 5.80 10.30
N ILE A 42 -15.98 4.59 9.96
CA ILE A 42 -17.40 4.29 9.83
C ILE A 42 -18.12 4.41 11.18
N MET A 43 -17.56 3.85 12.26
CA MET A 43 -18.15 3.95 13.60
C MET A 43 -18.25 5.40 14.08
N CYS A 44 -17.20 6.21 13.89
CA CYS A 44 -17.20 7.65 14.23
C CYS A 44 -18.35 8.37 13.54
N LYS A 45 -18.49 8.15 12.23
CA LYS A 45 -19.56 8.77 11.44
C LYS A 45 -20.94 8.36 11.93
N GLN A 46 -21.18 7.05 12.10
CA GLN A 46 -22.49 6.56 12.53
C GLN A 46 -22.89 7.08 13.91
N TRP A 47 -21.94 7.12 14.86
CA TRP A 47 -22.20 7.67 16.18
C TRP A 47 -22.45 9.18 16.14
N SER A 48 -21.61 9.93 15.43
CA SER A 48 -21.74 11.37 15.28
C SER A 48 -23.07 11.78 14.64
N ASP A 49 -23.53 11.07 13.60
CA ASP A 49 -24.81 11.34 12.95
C ASP A 49 -25.99 11.13 13.93
N ALA A 50 -25.91 10.09 14.78
CA ALA A 50 -26.91 9.83 15.80
C ALA A 50 -26.90 10.86 16.94
N MET A 51 -25.72 11.25 17.42
CA MET A 51 -25.57 12.26 18.47
C MET A 51 -25.96 13.66 17.98
N HIS A 52 -25.66 14.00 16.72
CA HIS A 52 -26.15 15.24 16.12
C HIS A 52 -27.69 15.29 16.15
N ALA A 53 -28.37 14.19 15.79
CA ALA A 53 -29.84 14.13 15.86
C ALA A 53 -30.39 14.24 17.29
N PHE A 54 -29.63 13.76 18.29
CA PHE A 54 -29.95 13.96 19.71
C PHE A 54 -29.81 15.44 20.09
N HIS A 55 -28.64 16.04 19.90
CA HIS A 55 -28.37 17.44 20.24
C HIS A 55 -29.30 18.42 19.51
N GLU A 56 -29.55 18.22 18.21
CA GLU A 56 -30.47 19.06 17.43
C GLU A 56 -31.86 19.17 18.07
N LYS A 57 -32.34 18.10 18.74
CA LYS A 57 -33.61 18.13 19.46
C LYS A 57 -33.45 18.62 20.90
N PHE A 58 -32.48 18.11 21.63
CA PHE A 58 -32.36 18.37 23.06
C PHE A 58 -31.78 19.76 23.39
N ASP A 59 -30.96 20.35 22.52
CA ASP A 59 -30.39 21.69 22.73
C ASP A 59 -31.46 22.80 22.68
N SER A 60 -32.60 22.53 22.02
CA SER A 60 -33.76 23.45 22.03
C SER A 60 -34.36 23.65 23.42
N LEU A 61 -34.12 22.72 24.36
CA LEU A 61 -34.54 22.89 25.75
C LEU A 61 -33.75 24.02 26.43
N SER A 62 -32.44 24.11 26.18
CA SER A 62 -31.61 25.20 26.72
C SER A 62 -32.13 26.57 26.30
N THR A 63 -32.51 26.72 25.03
CA THR A 63 -33.11 27.98 24.53
C THR A 63 -34.46 28.27 25.19
N LEU A 64 -35.30 27.26 25.37
CA LEU A 64 -36.61 27.43 26.02
C LEU A 64 -36.50 27.83 27.50
N ILE A 65 -35.51 27.30 28.22
CA ILE A 65 -35.26 27.64 29.62
C ILE A 65 -34.88 29.13 29.75
N ILE A 66 -33.98 29.61 28.87
CA ILE A 66 -33.56 31.01 28.82
C ILE A 66 -34.75 31.93 28.47
N ASP A 67 -35.57 31.55 27.50
CA ASP A 67 -36.76 32.33 27.09
C ASP A 67 -37.80 32.46 28.21
N HIS A 68 -37.85 31.49 29.14
CA HIS A 68 -38.70 31.53 30.32
C HIS A 68 -38.06 32.26 31.52
N GLY A 69 -36.84 32.79 31.36
CA GLY A 69 -36.13 33.56 32.38
C GLY A 69 -35.63 32.73 33.56
N MET A 70 -35.33 31.45 33.34
CA MET A 70 -34.75 30.57 34.37
C MET A 70 -33.24 30.43 34.15
N ASP A 71 -32.47 30.37 35.25
CA ASP A 71 -31.01 30.23 35.23
C ASP A 71 -30.53 28.77 35.45
N THR A 72 -31.42 27.80 35.26
CA THR A 72 -31.17 26.36 35.47
C THR A 72 -30.64 25.68 34.20
N THR A 73 -29.92 24.58 34.34
CA THR A 73 -29.50 23.73 33.22
C THR A 73 -30.58 22.70 32.82
N PRO A 74 -30.60 22.20 31.57
CA PRO A 74 -31.48 21.11 31.17
C PRO A 74 -31.39 19.89 32.09
N GLN A 75 -30.20 19.56 32.58
CA GLN A 75 -29.96 18.43 33.49
C GLN A 75 -30.60 18.65 34.85
N GLU A 76 -30.48 19.85 35.43
CA GLU A 76 -31.13 20.20 36.70
C GLU A 76 -32.65 20.12 36.57
N GLU A 77 -33.20 20.65 35.48
CA GLU A 77 -34.63 20.59 35.20
C GLU A 77 -35.13 19.15 35.00
N PHE A 78 -34.37 18.29 34.32
CA PHE A 78 -34.69 16.87 34.21
C PHE A 78 -34.53 16.12 35.55
N LEU A 79 -33.59 16.50 36.40
CA LEU A 79 -33.47 15.94 37.75
C LEU A 79 -34.65 16.35 38.65
N ILE A 80 -35.12 17.59 38.53
CA ILE A 80 -36.33 18.09 39.21
C ILE A 80 -37.57 17.30 38.75
N LEU A 81 -37.70 17.06 37.45
CA LEU A 81 -38.74 16.21 36.87
C LEU A 81 -38.68 14.78 37.42
N LEU A 82 -37.49 14.17 37.47
CA LEU A 82 -37.27 12.83 38.01
C LEU A 82 -37.61 12.74 39.51
N GLY A 83 -37.32 13.80 40.26
CA GLY A 83 -37.64 13.93 41.68
C GLY A 83 -39.13 14.06 42.01
N GLY A 84 -40.00 14.09 40.99
CA GLY A 84 -41.46 14.16 41.17
C GLY A 84 -42.00 15.56 41.46
N ALA A 85 -41.21 16.61 41.22
CA ALA A 85 -41.69 17.98 41.30
C ALA A 85 -42.63 18.33 40.13
N ARG A 86 -43.38 19.43 40.26
CA ARG A 86 -44.19 19.95 39.14
C ARG A 86 -43.28 20.26 37.96
N THR A 87 -43.66 19.81 36.77
CA THR A 87 -42.95 20.09 35.53
C THR A 87 -42.89 21.60 35.31
N SER A 88 -41.69 22.15 35.13
CA SER A 88 -41.53 23.56 34.82
C SER A 88 -42.16 23.88 33.46
N PRO A 89 -42.65 25.13 33.24
CA PRO A 89 -43.21 25.54 31.96
C PRO A 89 -42.32 25.24 30.73
N PRO A 90 -40.99 25.50 30.74
CA PRO A 90 -40.14 25.20 29.59
C PRO A 90 -40.01 23.69 29.32
N VAL A 91 -39.87 22.86 30.36
CA VAL A 91 -39.80 21.40 30.21
C VAL A 91 -41.13 20.83 29.69
N HIS A 92 -42.26 21.35 30.19
CA HIS A 92 -43.58 20.95 29.70
C HIS A 92 -43.76 21.31 28.21
N GLN A 93 -43.41 22.54 27.83
CA GLN A 93 -43.46 22.98 26.43
C GLN A 93 -42.55 22.12 25.55
N PHE A 94 -41.33 21.82 26.02
CA PHE A 94 -40.38 20.99 25.31
C PHE A 94 -40.91 19.56 25.09
N LEU A 95 -41.34 18.89 26.15
CA LEU A 95 -41.77 17.48 26.10
C LEU A 95 -43.05 17.28 25.28
N VAL A 96 -44.00 18.22 25.34
CA VAL A 96 -45.30 18.10 24.67
C VAL A 96 -45.28 18.69 23.25
N ASN A 97 -44.72 19.89 23.06
CA ASN A 97 -44.85 20.63 21.81
C ASN A 97 -43.62 20.52 20.89
N SER A 98 -42.41 20.57 21.45
CA SER A 98 -41.18 20.60 20.64
C SER A 98 -40.67 19.21 20.27
N LEU A 99 -40.52 18.33 21.28
CA LEU A 99 -40.03 16.97 21.12
C LEU A 99 -41.19 16.02 20.76
N GLY A 100 -42.22 15.99 21.61
CA GLY A 100 -43.37 15.09 21.50
C GLY A 100 -43.00 13.60 21.54
N GLU A 101 -44.02 12.73 21.55
CA GLU A 101 -43.80 11.27 21.56
C GLU A 101 -43.11 10.80 20.26
N ALA A 102 -43.53 11.34 19.12
CA ALA A 102 -43.00 10.93 17.82
C ALA A 102 -41.52 11.34 17.62
N GLY A 103 -41.14 12.55 18.06
CA GLY A 103 -39.75 13.02 18.00
C GLY A 103 -38.86 12.22 18.96
N LEU A 104 -39.32 11.99 20.19
CA LEU A 104 -38.63 11.15 21.16
C LEU A 104 -38.37 9.74 20.65
N LYS A 105 -39.40 9.05 20.13
CA LYS A 105 -39.26 7.71 19.57
C LYS A 105 -38.30 7.67 18.37
N ARG A 106 -38.30 8.72 17.54
CA ARG A 106 -37.40 8.82 16.39
C ARG A 106 -35.94 8.92 16.84
N VAL A 107 -35.63 9.83 17.77
CA VAL A 107 -34.26 9.99 18.29
C VAL A 107 -33.81 8.73 19.02
N ALA A 108 -34.67 8.15 19.87
CA ALA A 108 -34.36 6.90 20.57
C ALA A 108 -34.04 5.74 19.60
N LYS A 109 -34.80 5.63 18.50
CA LYS A 109 -34.55 4.62 17.46
C LYS A 109 -33.23 4.87 16.74
N LEU A 110 -32.89 6.12 16.41
CA LEU A 110 -31.62 6.47 15.75
C LEU A 110 -30.41 6.11 16.62
N VAL A 111 -30.40 6.54 17.88
CA VAL A 111 -29.31 6.25 18.82
C VAL A 111 -29.17 4.74 19.06
N SER A 112 -30.29 4.03 19.24
CA SER A 112 -30.26 2.57 19.42
C SER A 112 -29.80 1.83 18.15
N ALA A 113 -30.18 2.30 16.97
CA ALA A 113 -29.73 1.72 15.70
C ALA A 113 -28.22 1.91 15.50
N ALA A 114 -27.71 3.13 15.70
CA ALA A 114 -26.28 3.41 15.63
C ALA A 114 -25.49 2.55 16.63
N GLY A 115 -25.95 2.44 17.88
CA GLY A 115 -25.32 1.58 18.88
C GLY A 115 -25.23 0.11 18.46
N LYS A 116 -26.27 -0.44 17.83
CA LYS A 116 -26.28 -1.82 17.31
C LYS A 116 -25.37 -2.00 16.10
N GLU A 117 -25.38 -1.04 15.17
CA GLU A 117 -24.52 -1.09 13.98
C GLU A 117 -23.05 -1.01 14.38
N ILE A 118 -22.68 -0.11 15.31
CA ILE A 118 -21.32 -0.02 15.84
C ILE A 118 -20.93 -1.33 16.54
N GLN A 119 -21.83 -1.90 17.35
CA GLN A 119 -21.57 -3.19 18.00
C GLN A 119 -21.28 -4.30 16.97
N LEU A 120 -22.01 -4.36 15.86
CA LEU A 120 -21.76 -5.31 14.78
C LEU A 120 -20.42 -5.05 14.09
N ILE A 121 -20.10 -3.79 13.77
CA ILE A 121 -18.80 -3.44 13.17
C ILE A 121 -17.64 -3.89 14.06
N VAL A 122 -17.77 -3.76 15.39
CA VAL A 122 -16.72 -4.22 16.30
C VAL A 122 -16.59 -5.74 16.27
N LEU A 123 -17.70 -6.46 16.42
CA LEU A 123 -17.69 -7.92 16.50
C LEU A 123 -17.28 -8.60 15.19
N ASP A 124 -17.71 -8.06 14.05
CA ASP A 124 -17.53 -8.69 12.74
C ASP A 124 -16.24 -8.25 12.04
N HIS A 125 -15.68 -7.08 12.39
CA HIS A 125 -14.53 -6.51 11.68
C HIS A 125 -13.38 -6.10 12.61
N LEU A 126 -13.64 -5.25 13.61
CA LEU A 126 -12.58 -4.66 14.42
C LEU A 126 -11.87 -5.71 15.31
N GLN A 127 -12.65 -6.51 16.03
CA GLN A 127 -12.14 -7.51 16.95
C GLN A 127 -11.41 -8.65 16.21
N PRO A 128 -11.98 -9.28 15.17
CA PRO A 128 -11.25 -10.29 14.39
C PRO A 128 -9.96 -9.76 13.78
N ALA A 129 -9.94 -8.50 13.31
CA ALA A 129 -8.74 -7.89 12.77
C ALA A 129 -7.66 -7.70 13.85
N ALA A 130 -8.05 -7.21 15.03
CA ALA A 130 -7.12 -7.04 16.16
C ALA A 130 -6.56 -8.39 16.64
N GLU A 131 -7.39 -9.44 16.70
CA GLU A 131 -6.96 -10.79 17.09
C GLU A 131 -5.97 -11.37 16.08
N MET A 132 -6.24 -11.18 14.79
CA MET A 132 -5.35 -11.62 13.72
C MET A 132 -4.01 -10.86 13.74
N ILE A 133 -4.01 -9.55 13.99
CA ILE A 133 -2.76 -8.78 14.18
C ILE A 133 -1.98 -9.36 15.36
N GLY A 134 -2.63 -9.60 16.51
CA GLY A 134 -1.99 -10.22 17.68
C GLY A 134 -1.39 -11.59 17.36
N PHE A 135 -2.10 -12.42 16.60
CA PHE A 135 -1.59 -13.71 16.12
C PHE A 135 -0.34 -13.56 15.26
N ARG A 136 -0.37 -12.70 14.23
CA ARG A 136 0.76 -12.47 13.33
C ARG A 136 1.97 -11.87 14.04
N MET A 137 1.74 -10.96 14.99
CA MET A 137 2.79 -10.42 15.85
C MET A 137 3.40 -11.50 16.74
N GLY A 138 2.59 -12.42 17.26
CA GLY A 138 3.07 -13.61 17.98
C GLY A 138 3.96 -14.51 17.12
N GLU A 139 3.60 -14.73 15.85
CA GLU A 139 4.44 -15.48 14.91
C GLU A 139 5.78 -14.75 14.66
N LEU A 140 5.74 -13.46 14.33
CA LEU A 140 6.94 -12.63 14.13
C LEU A 140 7.84 -12.63 15.36
N ARG A 141 7.25 -12.59 16.56
CA ARG A 141 7.96 -12.72 17.83
C ARG A 141 8.68 -14.06 17.93
N GLY A 142 8.03 -15.16 17.57
CA GLY A 142 8.65 -16.48 17.48
C GLY A 142 9.84 -16.49 16.52
N LEU A 143 9.70 -15.88 15.34
CA LEU A 143 10.78 -15.78 14.34
C LEU A 143 11.96 -14.92 14.85
N SER A 144 11.67 -13.83 15.55
CA SER A 144 12.69 -12.90 16.08
C SER A 144 13.65 -13.57 17.07
N LYS A 145 13.16 -14.55 17.85
CA LYS A 145 13.96 -15.32 18.80
C LYS A 145 14.96 -16.24 18.11
N TRP A 146 14.73 -16.61 16.86
CA TRP A 146 15.68 -17.42 16.08
C TRP A 146 16.76 -16.55 15.45
N ARG A 147 17.61 -15.97 16.31
CA ARG A 147 18.61 -14.96 15.94
C ARG A 147 19.53 -15.39 14.80
N SER A 148 20.00 -16.63 14.77
CA SER A 148 20.88 -17.13 13.70
C SER A 148 20.25 -17.00 12.30
N ARG A 149 18.92 -17.13 12.22
CA ARG A 149 18.14 -17.11 10.98
C ARG A 149 17.57 -15.73 10.64
N PHE A 150 17.03 -14.99 11.62
CA PHE A 150 16.28 -13.75 11.37
C PHE A 150 17.01 -12.45 11.79
N GLN A 151 17.99 -12.49 12.69
CA GLN A 151 18.75 -11.28 13.07
C GLN A 151 19.49 -10.68 11.86
N GLY A 152 19.99 -11.55 10.98
CA GLY A 152 20.69 -11.13 9.76
C GLY A 152 19.80 -10.47 8.70
N ILE A 153 18.46 -10.53 8.82
CA ILE A 153 17.53 -9.76 7.97
C ILE A 153 16.97 -8.51 8.65
N GLY A 154 17.33 -8.27 9.92
CA GLY A 154 16.92 -7.07 10.68
C GLY A 154 15.70 -7.23 11.55
N LEU A 155 15.24 -8.45 11.79
CA LEU A 155 14.18 -8.72 12.75
C LEU A 155 14.77 -8.61 14.17
N ASP A 156 14.54 -7.47 14.82
CA ASP A 156 15.02 -7.19 16.18
C ASP A 156 14.02 -7.70 17.23
N GLU A 157 14.51 -8.50 18.17
CA GLU A 157 13.67 -9.13 19.20
C GLU A 157 13.00 -8.10 20.12
N LYS A 158 13.70 -7.02 20.51
CA LYS A 158 13.14 -6.03 21.45
C LYS A 158 12.03 -5.22 20.80
N LEU A 159 12.23 -4.84 19.54
CA LEU A 159 11.21 -4.10 18.79
C LEU A 159 9.97 -4.94 18.53
N ILE A 160 10.16 -6.22 18.17
CA ILE A 160 9.03 -7.13 17.98
C ILE A 160 8.33 -7.45 19.30
N ASP A 161 9.05 -7.57 20.41
CA ASP A 161 8.46 -7.73 21.75
C ASP A 161 7.59 -6.51 22.10
N ASN A 162 8.10 -5.29 21.93
CA ASN A 162 7.32 -4.06 22.15
C ASN A 162 6.10 -3.99 21.23
N ALA A 163 6.25 -4.26 19.93
CA ALA A 163 5.13 -4.26 19.00
C ALA A 163 4.09 -5.35 19.32
N THR A 164 4.53 -6.51 19.83
CA THR A 164 3.62 -7.57 20.30
C THR A 164 2.83 -7.09 21.52
N GLU A 165 3.50 -6.43 22.47
CA GLU A 165 2.84 -5.81 23.62
C GLU A 165 1.75 -4.83 23.16
N LYS A 166 2.07 -3.95 22.20
CA LYS A 166 1.14 -2.99 21.59
C LYS A 166 -0.05 -3.66 20.92
N SER A 167 0.17 -4.76 20.19
CA SER A 167 -0.91 -5.54 19.59
C SER A 167 -1.85 -6.16 20.62
N GLY A 168 -1.33 -6.60 21.78
CA GLY A 168 -2.17 -7.08 22.87
C GLY A 168 -2.96 -5.95 23.55
N MET A 169 -2.39 -4.75 23.64
CA MET A 169 -3.08 -3.58 24.18
C MET A 169 -4.22 -3.10 23.27
N LEU A 170 -4.10 -3.27 21.95
CA LEU A 170 -5.20 -3.05 21.02
C LEU A 170 -6.44 -3.85 21.40
N LEU A 171 -6.26 -5.15 21.65
CA LEU A 171 -7.34 -6.06 22.01
C LEU A 171 -8.05 -5.59 23.28
N ILE A 172 -7.29 -5.13 24.26
CA ILE A 172 -7.86 -4.55 25.48
C ILE A 172 -8.66 -3.28 25.17
N GLN A 173 -8.20 -2.42 24.28
CA GLN A 173 -8.95 -1.22 23.90
C GLN A 173 -10.25 -1.55 23.15
N VAL A 174 -10.23 -2.55 22.26
CA VAL A 174 -11.45 -3.03 21.58
C VAL A 174 -12.47 -3.54 22.59
N GLU A 175 -12.04 -4.34 23.57
CA GLU A 175 -12.89 -4.85 24.65
C GLU A 175 -13.42 -3.73 25.56
N ARG A 176 -12.56 -2.76 25.90
CA ARG A 176 -12.95 -1.59 26.69
C ARG A 176 -14.00 -0.76 25.95
N PHE A 177 -13.77 -0.49 24.67
CA PHE A 177 -14.70 0.24 23.81
C PHE A 177 -16.07 -0.46 23.78
N MET A 178 -16.10 -1.78 23.60
CA MET A 178 -17.34 -2.55 23.61
C MET A 178 -18.12 -2.43 24.92
N LYS A 179 -17.42 -2.45 26.07
CA LYS A 179 -18.05 -2.26 27.38
C LYS A 179 -18.62 -0.85 27.55
N VAL A 180 -17.88 0.18 27.15
CA VAL A 180 -18.34 1.58 27.22
C VAL A 180 -19.54 1.79 26.28
N LEU A 181 -19.46 1.31 25.03
CA LEU A 181 -20.55 1.37 24.07
C LEU A 181 -21.81 0.69 24.62
N SER A 182 -21.68 -0.54 25.12
CA SER A 182 -22.82 -1.29 25.68
C SER A 182 -23.45 -0.56 26.86
N SER A 183 -22.62 -0.01 27.76
CA SER A 183 -23.09 0.77 28.91
C SER A 183 -23.81 2.05 28.46
N ALA A 184 -23.24 2.83 27.56
CA ALA A 184 -23.83 4.06 27.06
C ALA A 184 -25.17 3.80 26.35
N VAL A 185 -25.23 2.81 25.44
CA VAL A 185 -26.48 2.43 24.75
C VAL A 185 -27.57 2.00 25.74
N GLN A 186 -27.20 1.27 26.80
CA GLN A 186 -28.13 0.91 27.87
C GLN A 186 -28.64 2.14 28.64
N GLN A 187 -27.76 3.09 28.96
CA GLN A 187 -28.13 4.32 29.67
C GLN A 187 -29.05 5.21 28.83
N PHE A 188 -28.75 5.40 27.55
CA PHE A 188 -29.63 6.09 26.60
C PHE A 188 -31.00 5.42 26.51
N SER A 189 -31.05 4.09 26.39
CA SER A 189 -32.31 3.34 26.37
C SER A 189 -33.12 3.56 27.64
N ASN A 190 -32.49 3.50 28.81
CA ASN A 190 -33.13 3.75 30.11
C ASN A 190 -33.67 5.19 30.20
N PHE A 191 -32.88 6.18 29.78
CA PHE A 191 -33.30 7.59 29.72
C PHE A 191 -34.50 7.80 28.80
N PHE A 192 -34.47 7.26 27.58
CA PHE A 192 -35.60 7.41 26.65
C PHE A 192 -36.87 6.71 27.14
N ASN A 193 -36.75 5.54 27.80
CA ASN A 193 -37.90 4.87 28.40
C ASN A 193 -38.54 5.70 29.52
N TRP A 194 -37.72 6.30 30.39
CA TRP A 194 -38.18 7.22 31.42
C TRP A 194 -38.84 8.48 30.82
N LEU A 195 -38.20 9.09 29.83
CA LEU A 195 -38.70 10.31 29.21
C LEU A 195 -40.03 10.06 28.48
N LEU A 196 -40.16 8.90 27.82
CA LEU A 196 -41.39 8.49 27.14
C LEU A 196 -42.54 8.31 28.13
N LYS A 197 -42.26 7.74 29.31
CA LYS A 197 -43.22 7.66 30.41
C LYS A 197 -43.65 9.05 30.87
N SER A 198 -42.70 9.97 31.01
CA SER A 198 -42.96 11.35 31.42
C SER A 198 -43.85 12.09 30.40
N VAL A 199 -43.58 11.95 29.10
CA VAL A 199 -44.40 12.51 28.02
C VAL A 199 -45.84 11.97 28.09
N LYS A 200 -46.02 10.65 28.24
CA LYS A 200 -47.35 10.04 28.32
C LYS A 200 -48.14 10.46 29.54
N LEU A 201 -47.48 10.60 30.69
CA LEU A 201 -48.10 11.11 31.92
C LEU A 201 -48.59 12.56 31.74
N LEU A 202 -47.79 13.41 31.11
CA LEU A 202 -48.18 14.80 30.80
C LEU A 202 -49.36 14.88 29.83
N MET A 203 -49.44 13.95 28.87
CA MET A 203 -50.54 13.86 27.91
C MET A 203 -51.78 13.14 28.45
N SER A 204 -51.77 12.69 29.72
CA SER A 204 -52.85 11.89 30.33
C SER A 204 -53.17 10.59 29.56
N GLU A 205 -52.16 10.01 28.91
CA GLU A 205 -52.28 8.74 28.18
C GLU A 205 -51.92 7.53 29.07
N PRO A 206 -52.51 6.34 28.81
CA PRO A 206 -52.20 5.14 29.59
C PRO A 206 -50.72 4.72 29.44
N SER A 207 -50.07 4.52 30.58
CA SER A 207 -48.63 4.19 30.68
C SER A 207 -48.36 2.71 30.98
N ASP A 208 -49.39 1.87 31.11
CA ASP A 208 -49.29 0.51 31.67
C ASP A 208 -48.50 -0.50 30.81
N GLN A 209 -48.13 -0.13 29.58
CA GLN A 209 -47.38 -0.97 28.64
C GLN A 209 -45.91 -0.56 28.43
N LEU A 210 -45.40 0.41 29.19
CA LEU A 210 -44.02 0.89 29.01
C LEU A 210 -43.00 0.01 29.72
N LEU A 211 -41.79 -0.06 29.16
CA LEU A 211 -40.67 -0.75 29.78
C LEU A 211 -40.31 -0.10 31.13
N PRO A 212 -39.95 -0.90 32.15
CA PRO A 212 -39.45 -0.36 33.40
C PRO A 212 -38.14 0.41 33.17
N PHE A 213 -37.93 1.47 33.96
CA PHE A 213 -36.70 2.25 33.97
C PHE A 213 -36.14 2.30 35.40
N SER A 214 -34.82 2.44 35.52
CA SER A 214 -34.14 2.70 36.79
C SER A 214 -33.89 4.19 36.94
N SER A 215 -34.37 4.79 38.03
CA SER A 215 -34.13 6.20 38.36
C SER A 215 -32.66 6.48 38.64
N GLU A 216 -31.94 5.55 39.28
CA GLU A 216 -30.50 5.68 39.54
C GLU A 216 -29.70 5.81 38.24
N LEU A 217 -30.04 5.00 37.23
CA LEU A 217 -29.43 5.06 35.90
C LEU A 217 -29.76 6.37 35.18
N VAL A 218 -30.96 6.92 35.33
CA VAL A 218 -31.29 8.26 34.81
C VAL A 218 -30.42 9.33 35.45
N VAL A 219 -30.20 9.29 36.77
CA VAL A 219 -29.32 10.24 37.47
C VAL A 219 -27.88 10.13 36.95
N VAL A 220 -27.37 8.91 36.76
CA VAL A 220 -26.04 8.67 36.19
C VAL A 220 -25.96 9.24 34.77
N PHE A 221 -26.95 8.96 33.92
CA PHE A 221 -27.01 9.49 32.56
C PHE A 221 -26.98 11.02 32.53
N LEU A 222 -27.84 11.68 33.31
CA LEU A 222 -27.91 13.14 33.37
C LEU A 222 -26.61 13.78 33.85
N LYS A 223 -25.87 13.12 34.76
CA LYS A 223 -24.60 13.62 35.27
C LYS A 223 -23.40 13.40 34.33
N PHE A 224 -23.39 12.29 33.58
CA PHE A 224 -22.16 11.81 32.92
C PHE A 224 -22.30 11.54 31.42
N LEU A 225 -23.50 11.56 30.84
CA LEU A 225 -23.73 11.21 29.43
C LEU A 225 -24.62 12.21 28.68
N TYR A 226 -25.30 13.13 29.38
CA TYR A 226 -26.18 14.10 28.73
C TYR A 226 -25.38 15.15 27.92
N ASP A 227 -24.31 15.69 28.52
CA ASP A 227 -23.40 16.66 27.88
C ASP A 227 -22.03 16.06 27.50
N GLN A 228 -21.73 14.85 27.97
CA GLN A 228 -20.46 14.19 27.71
C GLN A 228 -20.68 13.00 26.78
N ASP A 229 -19.80 12.85 25.80
CA ASP A 229 -19.85 11.76 24.83
C ASP A 229 -18.59 10.89 24.94
N PRO A 230 -18.57 9.91 25.87
CA PRO A 230 -17.41 9.05 26.06
C PRO A 230 -17.17 8.11 24.88
N ILE A 231 -18.17 7.88 24.01
CA ILE A 231 -17.99 7.06 22.80
C ILE A 231 -17.23 7.87 21.77
N ARG A 232 -17.60 9.15 21.57
CA ARG A 232 -16.84 10.07 20.71
C ARG A 232 -15.41 10.25 21.20
N GLU A 233 -15.17 10.41 22.50
CA GLU A 233 -13.79 10.51 23.03
C GLU A 233 -12.93 9.26 22.76
N LEU A 234 -13.55 8.07 22.74
CA LEU A 234 -12.86 6.83 22.40
C LEU A 234 -12.66 6.63 20.88
N LEU A 235 -13.46 7.31 20.06
CA LEU A 235 -13.48 7.19 18.60
C LEU A 235 -12.68 8.30 17.90
N GLU A 236 -12.67 9.52 18.44
CA GLU A 236 -11.91 10.66 17.94
C GLU A 236 -10.53 10.69 18.62
N PHE A 237 -9.51 10.16 17.95
CA PHE A 237 -8.13 10.34 18.38
C PHE A 237 -7.73 11.82 18.21
N SER A 238 -7.70 12.58 19.31
CA SER A 238 -6.95 13.83 19.36
C SER A 238 -5.45 13.53 19.33
N GLU A 239 -4.71 14.15 18.40
CA GLU A 239 -3.24 14.15 18.40
C GLU A 239 -2.66 14.81 19.66
N ALA A 240 -3.47 15.55 20.42
CA ALA A 240 -3.11 16.11 21.72
C ALA A 240 -3.57 15.19 22.85
N ASP A 241 -2.62 14.84 23.73
CA ASP A 241 -2.67 14.13 25.01
C ASP A 241 -3.95 14.33 25.86
N GLN A 242 -5.13 13.92 25.39
CA GLN A 242 -6.33 13.88 26.20
C GLN A 242 -6.39 12.52 26.90
N CYS A 243 -5.86 12.52 28.13
CA CYS A 243 -5.94 11.41 29.05
C CYS A 243 -7.39 11.14 29.45
N ILE A 244 -7.97 10.02 28.99
CA ILE A 244 -9.12 9.44 29.68
C ILE A 244 -8.58 8.92 31.03
N ALA A 245 -8.81 9.68 32.09
CA ALA A 245 -8.33 9.36 33.44
C ALA A 245 -8.92 8.01 33.89
N ALA A 246 -8.12 6.94 33.86
CA ALA A 246 -8.47 5.73 34.60
C ALA A 246 -8.38 6.04 36.10
N GLY A 247 -9.38 5.60 36.86
CA GLY A 247 -9.39 5.74 38.31
C GLY A 247 -8.10 5.19 38.93
N MET A 248 -7.60 5.85 39.97
CA MET A 248 -6.33 5.49 40.63
C MET A 248 -6.27 4.01 41.04
N GLU A 249 -7.40 3.43 41.46
CA GLU A 249 -7.52 2.02 41.84
C GLU A 249 -7.33 1.08 40.64
N THR A 250 -7.89 1.40 39.48
CA THR A 250 -7.70 0.61 38.25
C THR A 250 -6.24 0.66 37.81
N MET A 251 -5.60 1.83 37.88
CA MET A 251 -4.18 1.98 37.57
C MET A 251 -3.29 1.19 38.53
N GLN A 252 -3.68 1.06 39.80
CA GLN A 252 -2.93 0.29 40.77
C GLN A 252 -3.05 -1.23 40.52
N ILE A 253 -4.25 -1.72 40.22
CA ILE A 253 -4.47 -3.13 39.83
C ILE A 253 -3.70 -3.47 38.55
N VAL A 254 -3.70 -2.58 37.55
CA VAL A 254 -2.93 -2.79 36.31
C VAL A 254 -1.43 -2.89 36.57
N ARG A 255 -0.88 -2.05 37.46
CA ARG A 255 0.54 -2.13 37.87
C ARG A 255 0.87 -3.42 38.61
N GLU A 256 -0.05 -3.94 39.42
CA GLU A 256 0.13 -5.24 40.08
C GLU A 256 0.10 -6.39 39.06
N LEU A 257 -0.82 -6.33 38.08
CA LEU A 257 -0.89 -7.32 37.00
C LEU A 257 0.38 -7.35 36.14
N ALA A 258 1.06 -6.22 35.94
CA ALA A 258 2.36 -6.18 35.27
C ALA A 258 3.41 -7.06 35.97
N HIS A 259 3.38 -7.16 37.31
CA HIS A 259 4.29 -8.02 38.08
C HIS A 259 4.00 -9.52 37.89
N PHE A 260 2.79 -9.88 37.47
CA PHE A 260 2.37 -11.25 37.17
C PHE A 260 2.49 -11.62 35.68
N GLY A 261 3.20 -10.80 34.89
CA GLY A 261 3.38 -11.03 33.45
C GLY A 261 2.31 -10.38 32.57
N GLY A 262 1.56 -9.42 33.10
CA GLY A 262 0.71 -8.51 32.32
C GLY A 262 1.53 -7.47 31.53
N PHE A 263 0.83 -6.57 30.85
CA PHE A 263 1.43 -5.49 30.06
C PHE A 263 2.24 -4.54 30.97
N VAL A 264 3.45 -4.20 30.55
CA VAL A 264 4.40 -3.34 31.28
C VAL A 264 4.06 -1.87 31.03
N ASP A 265 3.59 -1.54 29.84
CA ASP A 265 3.10 -0.19 29.52
C ASP A 265 1.72 0.05 30.18
N CYS A 266 1.71 0.86 31.24
CA CYS A 266 0.49 1.31 31.94
C CYS A 266 -0.11 2.61 31.37
N GLU A 267 0.61 3.30 30.48
CA GLU A 267 0.14 4.53 29.81
C GLU A 267 -0.66 4.20 28.53
N TYR A 268 -0.87 2.92 28.24
CA TYR A 268 -1.54 2.42 27.04
C TYR A 268 -2.98 2.86 26.83
N LEU A 269 -3.63 3.45 27.83
CA LEU A 269 -4.92 4.12 27.69
C LEU A 269 -4.80 5.42 26.88
N GLN A 270 -3.58 5.88 26.57
CA GLN A 270 -3.29 7.21 26.05
C GLN A 270 -2.55 7.20 24.69
N ARG A 271 -2.17 6.03 24.13
CA ARG A 271 -1.34 5.95 22.89
C ARG A 271 -2.04 5.22 21.74
N THR A 272 -1.80 5.69 20.52
CA THR A 272 -2.37 5.13 19.29
C THR A 272 -1.53 3.97 18.74
N LEU A 273 -2.20 2.85 18.46
CA LEU A 273 -1.61 1.63 17.88
C LEU A 273 -0.78 1.87 16.60
N ALA A 274 -1.21 2.80 15.76
CA ALA A 274 -0.68 2.98 14.41
C ALA A 274 0.78 3.48 14.36
N LYS A 275 1.23 4.21 15.39
CA LYS A 275 2.59 4.78 15.43
C LYS A 275 3.65 3.72 15.68
N ASP A 276 3.43 2.90 16.71
CA ASP A 276 4.43 1.93 17.19
C ASP A 276 4.53 0.71 16.25
N ILE A 277 3.42 0.30 15.61
CA ILE A 277 3.45 -0.77 14.61
C ILE A 277 4.24 -0.35 13.35
N LYS A 278 4.13 0.92 12.95
CA LYS A 278 4.87 1.45 11.79
C LYS A 278 6.38 1.44 12.04
N GLU A 279 6.83 1.84 13.22
CA GLU A 279 8.25 1.80 13.60
C GLU A 279 8.84 0.37 13.58
N ALA A 280 8.05 -0.63 13.99
CA ALA A 280 8.48 -2.04 13.96
C ALA A 280 8.68 -2.58 12.54
N PHE A 281 7.89 -2.12 11.56
CA PHE A 281 7.98 -2.55 10.15
C PHE A 281 8.98 -1.74 9.32
N GLU A 282 9.35 -0.53 9.73
CA GLU A 282 10.41 0.26 9.08
C GLU A 282 11.82 -0.32 9.35
N MET A 283 12.00 -1.05 10.45
CA MET A 283 13.31 -1.57 10.87
C MET A 283 13.91 -2.67 9.97
N PRO A 284 13.14 -3.66 9.49
CA PRO A 284 13.59 -4.58 8.44
C PRO A 284 14.05 -3.83 7.18
N PHE A 285 13.30 -2.82 6.73
CA PHE A 285 13.66 -2.02 5.55
C PHE A 285 14.98 -1.25 5.75
N THR A 286 15.16 -0.58 6.89
CA THR A 286 16.41 0.14 7.19
C THR A 286 17.61 -0.81 7.36
N THR A 287 17.40 -2.02 7.88
CA THR A 287 18.48 -3.01 8.02
C THR A 287 18.88 -3.63 6.69
N ILE A 288 17.89 -3.91 5.83
CA ILE A 288 18.12 -4.49 4.50
C ILE A 288 18.78 -3.47 3.58
N SER A 289 18.25 -2.24 3.52
CA SER A 289 18.80 -1.17 2.68
C SER A 289 20.27 -0.88 2.99
N LYS A 290 20.67 -0.85 4.28
CA LYS A 290 22.08 -0.71 4.70
C LYS A 290 22.97 -1.87 4.24
N LYS A 291 22.41 -3.04 3.94
CA LYS A 291 23.12 -4.21 3.41
C LYS A 291 23.12 -4.27 1.88
N ILE A 292 22.35 -3.41 1.22
CA ILE A 292 22.37 -3.24 -0.24
C ILE A 292 23.49 -2.25 -0.57
N TYR A 293 24.67 -2.78 -0.86
CA TYR A 293 25.76 -1.99 -1.43
C TYR A 293 25.89 -2.25 -2.93
N CYS A 294 26.10 -1.18 -3.69
CA CYS A 294 26.49 -1.25 -5.09
C CYS A 294 27.91 -1.83 -5.13
N LYS A 295 28.09 -3.02 -5.71
CA LYS A 295 29.44 -3.61 -5.82
C LYS A 295 30.19 -3.06 -7.01
N ASN A 296 29.49 -2.84 -8.12
CA ASN A 296 30.09 -2.47 -9.38
C ASN A 296 29.23 -1.39 -10.06
N LEU A 297 29.92 -0.49 -10.76
CA LEU A 297 29.34 0.49 -11.66
C LEU A 297 29.94 0.24 -13.05
N LEU A 298 29.10 0.11 -14.07
CA LEU A 298 29.57 0.06 -15.45
C LEU A 298 29.31 1.44 -16.09
N PRO A 299 30.35 2.24 -16.36
CA PRO A 299 30.20 3.41 -17.20
C PRO A 299 29.94 2.95 -18.63
N LEU A 300 28.85 3.44 -19.23
CA LEU A 300 28.48 3.17 -20.60
C LEU A 300 29.24 4.13 -21.53
N PHE A 301 28.63 5.24 -21.94
CA PHE A 301 29.25 6.21 -22.85
C PHE A 301 29.37 7.60 -22.22
N PRO A 302 30.31 8.44 -22.71
CA PRO A 302 30.39 9.84 -22.31
C PRO A 302 29.23 10.62 -22.91
N ILE A 303 28.47 11.32 -22.06
CA ILE A 303 27.45 12.28 -22.47
C ILE A 303 28.17 13.58 -22.85
N ALA A 304 28.12 13.95 -24.12
CA ALA A 304 28.66 15.21 -24.63
C ALA A 304 27.84 16.40 -24.08
N SER A 305 28.54 17.43 -23.60
CA SER A 305 27.96 18.64 -22.96
C SER A 305 27.10 19.52 -23.89
N SER A 306 26.95 19.18 -25.18
CA SER A 306 26.44 20.08 -26.22
C SER A 306 25.08 19.69 -26.82
N ALA A 307 24.43 18.61 -26.35
CA ALA A 307 23.10 18.28 -26.84
C ALA A 307 22.08 19.35 -26.38
N LYS A 308 21.52 20.09 -27.34
CA LYS A 308 20.37 20.98 -27.09
C LYS A 308 19.24 20.10 -26.55
N SER A 309 18.89 20.33 -25.29
CA SER A 309 17.99 19.54 -24.44
C SER A 309 18.48 18.11 -24.13
N PRO A 310 18.73 17.77 -22.85
CA PRO A 310 18.92 16.39 -22.47
C PRO A 310 17.54 15.73 -22.42
N SER A 311 17.09 15.10 -23.50
CA SER A 311 16.11 14.02 -23.31
C SER A 311 16.83 12.94 -22.49
N PRO A 312 16.22 12.41 -21.41
CA PRO A 312 16.82 11.32 -20.66
C PRO A 312 17.02 10.16 -21.65
N ILE A 313 18.27 9.85 -21.97
CA ILE A 313 18.62 8.65 -22.73
C ILE A 313 18.55 7.54 -21.70
N ASP A 314 17.34 7.07 -21.40
CA ASP A 314 17.14 5.93 -20.51
C ASP A 314 17.73 4.67 -21.17
N PRO A 315 18.27 3.70 -20.39
CA PRO A 315 18.59 2.39 -20.95
C PRO A 315 17.33 1.84 -21.63
N ALA A 316 17.44 1.53 -22.92
CA ALA A 316 16.31 1.16 -23.75
C ALA A 316 15.55 -0.06 -23.19
N SER A 317 16.25 -1.01 -22.55
CA SER A 317 15.60 -2.08 -21.81
C SER A 317 16.55 -2.77 -20.82
N ILE A 318 16.03 -3.16 -19.65
CA ILE A 318 16.67 -4.11 -18.73
C ILE A 318 15.72 -5.28 -18.55
N SER A 319 16.19 -6.49 -18.86
CA SER A 319 15.32 -7.66 -18.89
C SER A 319 16.08 -8.93 -18.49
N TYR A 320 15.33 -9.95 -18.06
CA TYR A 320 15.89 -11.17 -17.48
C TYR A 320 15.22 -12.38 -18.12
N TYR A 321 16.02 -13.37 -18.49
CA TYR A 321 15.53 -14.65 -19.01
C TYR A 321 15.99 -15.80 -18.11
N LYS A 322 15.13 -16.80 -17.94
CA LYS A 322 15.45 -18.03 -17.22
C LYS A 322 15.70 -19.11 -18.26
N GLU A 323 16.96 -19.38 -18.55
CA GLU A 323 17.37 -20.43 -19.47
C GLU A 323 17.44 -21.77 -18.75
N ALA A 324 16.73 -22.77 -19.26
CA ALA A 324 16.82 -24.13 -18.77
C ALA A 324 17.98 -24.84 -19.49
N SER A 325 19.17 -24.88 -18.87
CA SER A 325 20.26 -25.68 -19.42
C SER A 325 20.07 -27.16 -19.08
N LEU A 326 19.97 -28.03 -20.09
CA LEU A 326 20.05 -29.48 -19.95
C LEU A 326 21.52 -29.88 -19.97
N VAL A 327 22.11 -30.13 -18.80
CA VAL A 327 23.43 -30.79 -18.71
C VAL A 327 23.21 -32.18 -18.15
N GLY A 328 23.07 -33.16 -19.05
CA GLY A 328 22.94 -34.58 -18.70
C GLY A 328 21.64 -34.95 -17.96
N PRO A 329 21.46 -36.25 -17.60
CA PRO A 329 20.16 -36.79 -17.22
C PRO A 329 19.73 -36.52 -15.77
N THR A 330 20.39 -35.66 -14.99
CA THR A 330 20.05 -35.57 -13.55
C THR A 330 20.14 -34.21 -12.85
N ILE A 331 20.53 -33.09 -13.50
CA ILE A 331 20.48 -31.77 -12.83
C ILE A 331 20.05 -30.68 -13.82
N GLN A 332 18.81 -30.21 -13.69
CA GLN A 332 18.31 -29.02 -14.40
C GLN A 332 18.82 -27.76 -13.70
N MET A 333 19.96 -27.24 -14.14
CA MET A 333 20.43 -25.92 -13.74
C MET A 333 19.65 -24.87 -14.53
N CYS A 334 18.69 -24.20 -13.89
CA CYS A 334 18.06 -23.01 -14.44
C CYS A 334 19.04 -21.83 -14.31
N GLN A 335 19.65 -21.42 -15.41
CA GLN A 335 20.56 -20.26 -15.45
C GLN A 335 19.74 -19.03 -15.77
N GLN A 336 19.75 -18.02 -14.89
CA GLN A 336 19.08 -16.75 -15.17
C GLN A 336 20.10 -15.80 -15.81
N ILE A 337 19.89 -15.47 -17.09
CA ILE A 337 20.73 -14.53 -17.83
C ILE A 337 19.99 -13.20 -17.91
N ASP A 338 20.67 -12.17 -17.44
CA ASP A 338 20.24 -10.79 -17.52
C ASP A 338 20.79 -10.13 -18.77
N TYR A 339 19.96 -9.34 -19.45
CA TYR A 339 20.32 -8.55 -20.62
C TYR A 339 20.05 -7.07 -20.35
N VAL A 340 21.00 -6.23 -20.74
CA VAL A 340 20.90 -4.78 -20.68
C VAL A 340 21.21 -4.26 -22.06
N ALA A 341 20.27 -3.53 -22.63
CA ALA A 341 20.44 -2.94 -23.95
C ALA A 341 20.29 -1.42 -23.87
N PHE A 342 21.15 -0.72 -24.59
CA PHE A 342 21.22 0.73 -24.60
C PHE A 342 21.57 1.21 -26.01
N ARG A 343 21.12 2.43 -26.33
CA ARG A 343 21.48 3.10 -27.57
C ARG A 343 22.79 3.86 -27.37
N ILE A 344 23.69 3.79 -28.35
CA ILE A 344 24.90 4.61 -28.37
C ILE A 344 24.56 5.92 -29.13
N PRO A 345 24.81 7.11 -28.55
CA PRO A 345 24.56 8.36 -29.25
C PRO A 345 25.51 8.52 -30.43
N ASP A 346 24.97 8.94 -31.57
CA ASP A 346 25.70 9.10 -32.85
C ASP A 346 26.88 10.09 -32.72
N ASP A 347 26.72 11.11 -31.87
CA ASP A 347 27.75 12.12 -31.59
C ASP A 347 28.96 11.59 -30.80
N SER A 348 28.84 10.41 -30.18
CA SER A 348 29.86 9.88 -29.28
C SER A 348 31.01 9.20 -30.02
N PHE A 349 30.75 8.62 -31.20
CA PHE A 349 31.74 7.88 -31.98
C PHE A 349 31.42 7.94 -33.48
N SER A 350 32.26 8.61 -34.27
CA SER A 350 32.09 8.78 -35.74
C SER A 350 32.05 7.48 -36.54
N ASN A 351 32.46 6.35 -35.96
CA ASN A 351 32.55 5.05 -36.63
C ASN A 351 31.35 4.12 -36.33
N PHE A 352 30.44 4.51 -35.42
CA PHE A 352 29.34 3.67 -34.92
C PHE A 352 28.02 4.45 -34.91
N ALA A 353 27.71 5.13 -36.00
CA ALA A 353 26.41 5.77 -36.16
C ALA A 353 25.31 4.69 -36.10
N ASN A 354 24.22 4.98 -35.39
CA ASN A 354 23.02 4.16 -35.30
C ASN A 354 23.25 2.75 -34.72
N SER A 355 24.08 2.67 -33.66
CA SER A 355 24.43 1.40 -33.02
C SER A 355 23.73 1.18 -31.66
N ILE A 356 23.39 -0.08 -31.39
CA ILE A 356 22.77 -0.57 -30.15
C ILE A 356 23.78 -1.50 -29.48
N GLY A 357 24.08 -1.26 -28.20
CA GLY A 357 24.88 -2.19 -27.42
C GLY A 357 23.99 -3.07 -26.55
N ILE A 358 24.28 -4.37 -26.55
CA ILE A 358 23.61 -5.36 -25.69
C ILE A 358 24.67 -6.03 -24.85
N VAL A 359 24.44 -6.07 -23.54
CA VAL A 359 25.35 -6.68 -22.56
C VAL A 359 24.57 -7.70 -21.74
N ARG A 360 25.16 -8.89 -21.51
CA ARG A 360 24.55 -9.97 -20.74
C ARG A 360 25.44 -10.56 -19.65
N GLY A 361 24.82 -11.19 -18.65
CA GLY A 361 25.51 -12.04 -17.66
C GLY A 361 26.10 -11.31 -16.43
N PHE A 362 25.44 -10.27 -15.93
CA PHE A 362 25.89 -9.53 -14.74
C PHE A 362 25.53 -10.23 -13.42
N MET A 363 24.37 -10.91 -13.34
CA MET A 363 23.87 -11.56 -12.11
C MET A 363 24.69 -12.80 -11.68
N HIS A 364 25.50 -13.36 -12.56
CA HIS A 364 26.36 -14.51 -12.28
C HIS A 364 27.57 -14.08 -11.43
N GLN A 365 27.46 -14.16 -10.09
CA GLN A 365 28.46 -13.53 -9.22
C GLN A 365 28.96 -14.28 -7.98
N VAL A 366 28.77 -15.59 -7.82
CA VAL A 366 29.37 -16.25 -6.63
C VAL A 366 30.25 -17.47 -6.95
N ASP A 367 29.88 -18.34 -7.89
CA ASP A 367 30.70 -19.55 -8.14
C ASP A 367 31.74 -19.41 -9.25
N SER A 368 31.54 -18.49 -10.21
CA SER A 368 32.44 -18.31 -11.36
C SER A 368 33.74 -17.57 -11.03
N LEU A 369 33.76 -16.75 -9.97
CA LEU A 369 34.98 -16.03 -9.56
C LEU A 369 36.09 -16.96 -9.07
N LYS A 370 35.76 -18.18 -8.62
CA LYS A 370 36.76 -19.19 -8.25
C LYS A 370 37.37 -19.92 -9.45
N LYS A 371 36.83 -19.74 -10.66
CA LYS A 371 37.24 -20.44 -11.89
C LYS A 371 37.79 -19.54 -13.00
N GLY A 372 37.95 -18.24 -12.76
CA GLY A 372 38.61 -17.33 -13.71
C GLY A 372 37.80 -16.98 -14.98
N TYR A 373 36.52 -17.32 -15.06
CA TYR A 373 35.66 -16.98 -16.20
C TYR A 373 34.92 -15.67 -15.95
N THR A 374 35.18 -14.65 -16.79
CA THR A 374 34.39 -13.42 -16.86
C THR A 374 33.07 -13.71 -17.58
N THR A 375 31.96 -13.71 -16.85
CA THR A 375 30.61 -14.00 -17.39
C THR A 375 29.94 -12.78 -18.04
N LEU A 376 30.64 -11.65 -18.12
CA LEU A 376 30.10 -10.45 -18.74
C LEU A 376 30.40 -10.52 -20.23
N GLU A 377 29.36 -10.50 -21.05
CA GLU A 377 29.52 -10.53 -22.50
C GLU A 377 28.77 -9.37 -23.14
N ALA A 378 29.28 -8.84 -24.24
CA ALA A 378 28.65 -7.73 -24.95
C ALA A 378 28.72 -7.92 -26.47
N VAL A 379 27.75 -7.34 -27.16
CA VAL A 379 27.69 -7.28 -28.62
C VAL A 379 27.22 -5.89 -29.05
N LEU A 380 27.71 -5.43 -30.20
CA LEU A 380 27.26 -4.20 -30.84
C LEU A 380 26.45 -4.55 -32.10
N LEU A 381 25.21 -4.08 -32.16
CA LEU A 381 24.35 -4.20 -33.33
C LEU A 381 24.33 -2.87 -34.07
N CYS A 382 24.68 -2.86 -35.35
CA CYS A 382 24.50 -1.73 -36.24
C CYS A 382 23.17 -1.88 -36.97
N VAL A 383 22.31 -0.87 -36.83
CA VAL A 383 21.03 -0.79 -37.53
C VAL A 383 21.29 -0.43 -39.00
N PRO A 384 20.53 -0.98 -39.98
CA PRO A 384 20.76 -0.73 -41.40
C PRO A 384 20.66 0.75 -41.76
N ASP A 385 21.42 1.16 -42.78
CA ASP A 385 21.31 2.50 -43.38
C ASP A 385 19.88 2.73 -43.86
N GLY A 386 19.35 3.92 -43.59
CA GLY A 386 17.96 4.26 -43.92
C GLY A 386 16.95 3.99 -42.80
N TYR A 387 17.33 3.31 -41.71
CA TYR A 387 16.48 3.11 -40.54
C TYR A 387 17.09 3.73 -39.29
N HIS A 388 16.29 4.01 -38.25
CA HIS A 388 16.79 4.35 -36.93
C HIS A 388 16.05 3.54 -35.86
N CYS A 389 16.78 3.05 -34.85
CA CYS A 389 16.15 2.33 -33.75
C CYS A 389 15.40 3.28 -32.82
N VAL A 390 14.12 2.99 -32.62
CA VAL A 390 13.20 3.72 -31.75
C VAL A 390 13.22 3.13 -30.35
N ASP A 391 13.07 1.81 -30.25
CA ASP A 391 13.05 1.08 -28.98
C ASP A 391 13.37 -0.40 -29.20
N LEU A 392 13.65 -1.12 -28.12
CA LEU A 392 13.92 -2.56 -28.16
C LEU A 392 13.38 -3.25 -26.91
N SER A 393 13.00 -4.52 -27.04
CA SER A 393 12.59 -5.35 -25.90
C SER A 393 12.99 -6.81 -26.11
N LEU A 394 13.30 -7.52 -25.02
CA LEU A 394 13.41 -8.99 -25.09
C LEU A 394 12.06 -9.65 -25.33
N TYR A 395 12.11 -10.80 -25.99
CA TYR A 395 11.04 -11.74 -26.25
C TYR A 395 11.46 -13.18 -25.88
N LYS A 396 10.61 -14.17 -26.16
CA LYS A 396 10.80 -15.59 -25.80
C LYS A 396 12.16 -16.12 -26.30
N GLU A 397 12.74 -17.08 -25.58
CA GLU A 397 13.89 -17.88 -26.06
C GLU A 397 15.11 -17.06 -26.53
N SER A 398 15.49 -16.03 -25.76
CA SER A 398 16.59 -15.12 -26.10
C SER A 398 16.38 -14.30 -27.39
N GLN A 399 15.14 -14.16 -27.88
CA GLN A 399 14.84 -13.26 -28.99
C GLN A 399 14.80 -11.81 -28.55
N ILE A 400 15.24 -10.90 -29.41
CA ILE A 400 15.22 -9.45 -29.20
C ILE A 400 14.35 -8.84 -30.29
N VAL A 401 13.33 -8.09 -29.89
CA VAL A 401 12.46 -7.34 -30.79
C VAL A 401 12.97 -5.91 -30.87
N LEU A 402 13.34 -5.49 -32.07
CA LEU A 402 13.79 -4.16 -32.41
C LEU A 402 12.66 -3.42 -33.12
N LEU A 403 12.39 -2.19 -32.68
CA LEU A 403 11.44 -1.28 -33.32
C LEU A 403 12.22 -0.21 -34.08
N LEU A 404 12.11 -0.21 -35.41
CA LEU A 404 12.88 0.66 -36.28
C LEU A 404 11.95 1.59 -37.08
N ASN A 405 12.34 2.84 -37.26
CA ASN A 405 11.67 3.79 -38.15
C ASN A 405 12.50 4.02 -39.39
N GLU A 406 11.88 4.13 -40.55
CA GLU A 406 12.54 4.57 -41.77
C GLU A 406 12.90 6.07 -41.67
N THR A 407 14.06 6.46 -42.18
CA THR A 407 14.62 7.82 -42.13
C THR A 407 14.31 8.64 -43.39
N SER A 408 13.34 8.20 -44.21
CA SER A 408 13.09 8.73 -45.55
C SER A 408 12.89 10.26 -45.58
N THR A 409 13.66 10.90 -46.46
CA THR A 409 13.76 12.36 -46.64
C THR A 409 12.67 12.95 -47.54
N THR A 410 11.60 12.21 -47.83
CA THR A 410 10.53 12.65 -48.74
C THR A 410 9.28 13.02 -47.97
N SER A 411 8.96 14.31 -47.96
CA SER A 411 7.93 14.98 -47.15
C SER A 411 6.46 14.54 -47.36
N GLU A 412 6.19 13.47 -48.13
CA GLU A 412 4.82 13.06 -48.49
C GLU A 412 4.44 11.60 -48.20
N SER A 413 5.38 10.74 -47.76
CA SER A 413 5.01 9.39 -47.30
C SER A 413 4.57 9.44 -45.83
N SER A 414 3.41 8.85 -45.51
CA SER A 414 3.13 8.42 -44.13
C SER A 414 4.29 7.53 -43.70
N GLY A 415 5.21 8.02 -42.87
CA GLY A 415 6.48 7.35 -42.63
C GLY A 415 6.29 5.87 -42.26
N ASN A 416 7.19 5.01 -42.72
CA ASN A 416 7.13 3.59 -42.44
C ASN A 416 8.01 3.25 -41.24
N ALA A 417 7.63 2.19 -40.54
CA ALA A 417 8.43 1.57 -39.50
C ALA A 417 8.47 0.07 -39.75
N CYS A 418 9.35 -0.63 -39.05
CA CYS A 418 9.34 -2.08 -39.02
C CYS A 418 9.66 -2.60 -37.62
N MET A 419 9.20 -3.81 -37.39
CA MET A 419 9.54 -4.59 -36.21
C MET A 419 10.40 -5.76 -36.66
N MET A 420 11.58 -5.90 -36.07
CA MET A 420 12.57 -6.92 -36.43
C MET A 420 12.82 -7.82 -35.22
N ILE A 421 12.71 -9.12 -35.39
CA ILE A 421 13.02 -10.09 -34.34
C ILE A 421 14.37 -10.73 -34.66
N VAL A 422 15.32 -10.60 -33.74
CA VAL A 422 16.70 -11.14 -33.85
C VAL A 422 16.90 -12.23 -32.81
N GLN A 423 17.52 -13.34 -33.22
CA GLN A 423 17.85 -14.44 -32.31
C GLN A 423 19.12 -14.12 -31.52
N GLY A 424 19.00 -13.85 -30.21
CA GLY A 424 20.12 -13.46 -29.37
C GLY A 424 21.18 -14.56 -29.18
N ASN A 425 20.84 -15.84 -29.33
CA ASN A 425 21.80 -16.93 -29.20
C ASN A 425 22.82 -16.98 -30.36
N ASP A 426 22.45 -16.43 -31.52
CA ASP A 426 23.30 -16.42 -32.72
C ASP A 426 24.22 -15.19 -32.77
N LEU A 427 24.07 -14.27 -31.81
CA LEU A 427 24.88 -13.06 -31.73
C LEU A 427 26.30 -13.38 -31.19
N PRO A 428 27.36 -12.85 -31.82
CA PRO A 428 28.76 -13.06 -31.43
C PRO A 428 29.11 -12.21 -30.20
N PHE A 429 28.66 -12.66 -29.04
CA PHE A 429 28.95 -12.03 -27.76
C PHE A 429 30.44 -12.15 -27.40
N VAL A 430 31.07 -11.01 -27.08
CA VAL A 430 32.49 -10.93 -26.68
C VAL A 430 32.59 -10.82 -25.16
N SER A 431 33.48 -11.62 -24.55
CA SER A 431 33.73 -11.54 -23.11
C SER A 431 34.44 -10.23 -22.76
N LEU A 432 33.84 -9.46 -21.85
CA LEU A 432 34.41 -8.23 -21.32
C LEU A 432 35.13 -8.49 -20.00
N ALA A 433 36.37 -8.01 -19.90
CA ALA A 433 37.11 -8.04 -18.65
C ALA A 433 36.49 -7.07 -17.63
N ARG A 434 36.11 -7.57 -16.45
CA ARG A 434 35.67 -6.71 -15.33
C ARG A 434 36.89 -6.02 -14.72
N SER A 435 37.20 -4.79 -15.18
CA SER A 435 38.27 -3.98 -14.59
C SER A 435 37.78 -3.28 -13.32
N THR A 436 38.59 -3.25 -12.26
CA THR A 436 38.27 -2.58 -10.98
C THR A 436 38.49 -1.07 -11.01
N SER A 437 39.13 -0.54 -12.05
CA SER A 437 39.22 0.90 -12.29
C SER A 437 37.97 1.38 -13.00
N LEU A 438 37.47 2.56 -12.61
CA LEU A 438 36.44 3.37 -13.31
C LEU A 438 36.86 3.79 -14.75
N SER A 439 37.85 3.14 -15.33
CA SER A 439 38.44 3.45 -16.62
C SER A 439 37.57 2.93 -17.75
N CYS A 440 36.97 3.89 -18.45
CA CYS A 440 36.40 3.85 -19.79
C CYS A 440 35.98 2.48 -20.32
N TRP A 441 34.67 2.37 -20.56
CA TRP A 441 34.11 1.42 -21.49
C TRP A 441 34.96 1.31 -22.75
N LYS A 442 35.46 0.11 -22.98
CA LYS A 442 36.30 -0.17 -24.12
C LYS A 442 35.44 -0.53 -25.32
N LEU A 443 34.66 0.44 -25.80
CA LEU A 443 33.95 0.29 -27.08
C LEU A 443 34.93 -0.07 -28.23
N HIS A 444 36.22 0.26 -28.05
CA HIS A 444 37.29 -0.16 -28.93
C HIS A 444 37.54 -1.68 -28.98
N GLU A 445 37.22 -2.44 -27.91
CA GLU A 445 37.30 -3.91 -27.91
C GLU A 445 36.09 -4.55 -28.63
N LEU A 446 35.00 -3.82 -28.82
CA LEU A 446 33.79 -4.27 -29.54
C LEU A 446 33.80 -3.92 -31.03
N LYS A 447 34.81 -3.19 -31.53
CA LYS A 447 34.91 -2.79 -32.95
C LYS A 447 35.01 -3.98 -33.90
N ASP A 448 35.59 -5.07 -33.42
CA ASP A 448 35.82 -6.28 -34.21
C ASP A 448 34.65 -7.28 -34.11
N SER A 449 33.58 -6.93 -33.37
CA SER A 449 32.41 -7.80 -33.13
C SER A 449 31.09 -7.07 -33.35
N VAL A 450 31.10 -6.18 -34.34
CA VAL A 450 29.91 -5.46 -34.81
C VAL A 450 29.09 -6.38 -35.72
N VAL A 451 27.82 -6.58 -35.37
CA VAL A 451 26.85 -7.26 -36.23
C VAL A 451 26.07 -6.21 -37.01
N TYR A 452 26.18 -6.25 -38.33
CA TYR A 452 25.34 -5.44 -39.20
C TYR A 452 24.04 -6.17 -39.44
N LEU A 453 22.95 -5.61 -38.92
CA LEU A 453 21.61 -6.15 -39.14
C LEU A 453 21.27 -6.04 -40.64
N GLN A 454 20.74 -7.11 -41.22
CA GLN A 454 20.27 -7.14 -42.60
C GLN A 454 18.77 -7.45 -42.60
N MET A 455 18.01 -6.68 -43.38
CA MET A 455 16.55 -6.81 -43.44
C MET A 455 16.09 -8.11 -44.12
N GLU A 456 16.95 -8.74 -44.94
CA GLU A 456 16.62 -9.91 -45.76
C GLU A 456 16.70 -11.26 -45.02
N ASN A 457 17.44 -11.33 -43.90
CA ASN A 457 17.73 -12.59 -43.20
C ASN A 457 16.89 -12.83 -41.94
N GLU A 458 16.14 -11.83 -41.50
CA GLU A 458 15.56 -11.77 -40.16
C GLU A 458 14.04 -11.61 -40.25
N LYS A 459 13.30 -12.00 -39.20
CA LYS A 459 11.84 -11.86 -39.18
C LYS A 459 11.46 -10.39 -39.04
N VAL A 460 11.23 -9.73 -40.17
CA VAL A 460 10.84 -8.32 -40.24
C VAL A 460 9.36 -8.20 -40.59
N ARG A 461 8.65 -7.35 -39.84
CA ARG A 461 7.26 -6.97 -40.13
C ARG A 461 7.17 -5.47 -40.42
N GLY A 462 6.54 -5.12 -41.52
CA GLY A 462 6.28 -3.74 -41.90
C GLY A 462 5.17 -3.11 -41.05
N ILE A 463 5.34 -1.84 -40.71
CA ILE A 463 4.33 -1.02 -40.02
C ILE A 463 4.13 0.23 -40.89
N PRO A 464 2.93 0.46 -41.44
CA PRO A 464 2.69 1.56 -42.40
C PRO A 464 2.62 2.95 -41.75
N HIS A 465 3.18 3.11 -40.55
CA HIS A 465 3.13 4.31 -39.74
C HIS A 465 4.46 4.52 -39.00
N THR A 466 4.85 5.77 -38.81
CA THR A 466 5.98 6.13 -37.94
C THR A 466 5.62 5.78 -36.50
N VAL A 467 6.55 5.10 -35.83
CA VAL A 467 6.38 4.59 -34.47
C VAL A 467 7.17 5.41 -33.46
N VAL A 468 6.72 5.37 -32.22
CA VAL A 468 7.32 6.06 -31.08
C VAL A 468 7.44 5.09 -29.91
N ALA A 469 8.45 5.29 -29.06
CA ALA A 469 8.61 4.53 -27.82
C ALA A 469 7.43 4.81 -26.85
N PRO A 470 7.09 3.88 -25.94
CA PRO A 470 7.72 2.57 -25.74
C PRO A 470 7.18 1.45 -26.63
N LEU A 471 8.02 0.45 -26.92
CA LEU A 471 7.66 -0.88 -27.41
C LEU A 471 7.31 -1.76 -26.21
N ALA A 472 6.12 -2.38 -26.22
CA ALA A 472 5.73 -3.35 -25.19
C ALA A 472 5.61 -4.75 -25.79
N VAL A 473 6.36 -5.70 -25.27
CA VAL A 473 6.34 -7.10 -25.75
C VAL A 473 5.92 -8.04 -24.62
N SER A 474 5.00 -8.95 -24.92
CA SER A 474 4.56 -10.00 -24.00
C SER A 474 5.00 -11.36 -24.52
N ALA A 475 6.07 -11.90 -23.92
CA ALA A 475 6.53 -13.25 -24.17
C ALA A 475 5.41 -14.27 -23.95
N SER A 476 4.73 -14.25 -22.78
CA SER A 476 3.73 -15.26 -22.42
C SER A 476 2.50 -15.29 -23.34
N ARG A 477 2.15 -14.16 -23.95
CA ARG A 477 1.00 -14.03 -24.86
C ARG A 477 1.38 -14.04 -26.34
N GLY A 478 2.67 -13.94 -26.66
CA GLY A 478 3.14 -13.90 -28.05
C GLY A 478 2.74 -12.64 -28.80
N VAL A 479 2.63 -11.49 -28.11
CA VAL A 479 2.16 -10.23 -28.72
C VAL A 479 3.12 -9.07 -28.49
N ALA A 480 3.14 -8.12 -29.43
CA ALA A 480 3.79 -6.82 -29.30
C ALA A 480 2.78 -5.69 -29.48
N CYS A 481 2.92 -4.62 -28.70
CA CYS A 481 2.17 -3.39 -28.83
C CYS A 481 3.12 -2.25 -29.20
N VAL A 482 2.78 -1.54 -30.27
CA VAL A 482 3.56 -0.45 -30.85
C VAL A 482 2.71 0.81 -30.86
N LEU A 483 3.30 1.95 -30.48
CA LEU A 483 2.64 3.24 -30.56
C LEU A 483 3.01 3.94 -31.87
N ALA A 484 2.02 4.30 -32.67
CA ALA A 484 2.20 5.17 -33.82
C ALA A 484 2.13 6.66 -33.42
N ALA A 485 2.80 7.53 -34.16
CA ALA A 485 2.98 8.96 -33.87
C ALA A 485 1.67 9.77 -33.61
N ARG A 486 0.50 9.23 -33.97
CA ARG A 486 -0.84 9.82 -33.70
C ARG A 486 -1.53 9.26 -32.44
N LYS A 487 -0.78 8.72 -31.47
CA LYS A 487 -1.31 8.04 -30.26
C LYS A 487 -2.22 6.85 -30.58
N ARG A 488 -1.97 6.17 -31.69
CA ARG A 488 -2.65 4.90 -32.01
C ARG A 488 -1.78 3.75 -31.49
N ALA A 489 -2.39 2.80 -30.79
CA ALA A 489 -1.73 1.56 -30.41
C ALA A 489 -2.06 0.49 -31.45
N LEU A 490 -1.03 -0.18 -31.96
CA LEU A 490 -1.12 -1.32 -32.88
C LEU A 490 -0.65 -2.56 -32.13
N VAL A 491 -1.44 -3.63 -32.17
CA VAL A 491 -1.11 -4.89 -31.50
C VAL A 491 -0.85 -5.95 -32.56
N TYR A 492 0.32 -6.57 -32.48
CA TYR A 492 0.79 -7.61 -33.40
C TYR A 492 0.92 -8.94 -32.67
N ILE A 493 0.50 -10.03 -33.32
CA ILE A 493 0.68 -11.40 -32.84
C ILE A 493 1.99 -11.93 -33.44
N LEU A 494 3.04 -12.05 -32.63
CA LEU A 494 4.41 -12.37 -33.08
C LEU A 494 4.59 -13.83 -33.52
N GLU A 495 3.63 -14.70 -33.24
CA GLU A 495 3.69 -16.14 -33.56
C GLU A 495 3.02 -16.50 -34.90
N GLU A 496 2.12 -15.65 -35.41
CA GLU A 496 1.44 -15.83 -36.69
C GLU A 496 2.14 -15.01 -37.77
N ASP A 497 2.63 -15.66 -38.82
CA ASP A 497 3.08 -14.94 -40.02
C ASP A 497 1.84 -14.34 -40.69
N GLU A 498 1.86 -13.05 -41.04
CA GLU A 498 0.72 -12.43 -41.72
C GLU A 498 0.53 -13.12 -43.07
N ASP A 499 -0.62 -13.75 -43.28
CA ASP A 499 -1.01 -14.23 -44.61
C ASP A 499 -0.92 -13.03 -45.56
N GLU A 500 -0.07 -13.13 -46.59
CA GLU A 500 0.02 -12.16 -47.66
C GLU A 500 -1.34 -12.05 -48.34
N ILE A 501 -2.21 -11.17 -47.85
CA ILE A 501 -3.29 -10.63 -48.65
C ILE A 501 -2.59 -9.66 -49.59
N SER A 502 -2.12 -10.19 -50.71
CA SER A 502 -1.73 -9.38 -51.84
C SER A 502 -2.91 -8.47 -52.16
N ASP A 503 -2.75 -7.16 -51.97
CA ASP A 503 -3.64 -6.15 -52.53
C ASP A 503 -3.59 -6.27 -54.06
N ALA A 504 -4.41 -7.18 -54.58
CA ALA A 504 -4.70 -7.36 -55.98
C ALA A 504 -6.21 -7.60 -56.11
N GLU A 505 -6.99 -6.54 -55.85
CA GLU A 505 -8.25 -6.24 -56.54
C GLU A 505 -8.42 -4.73 -56.73
#